data_AF-A0A3M7PXX6-F1
#
_entry.id   AF-A0A3M7PXX6-F1
#
_cell.length_a   1.000
_cell.length_b   1.000
_cell.length_c   1.000
_cell.angle_alpha   90.00
_cell.angle_beta   90.00
_cell.angle_gamma   90.00
#
_symmetry.space_group_name_H-M   'P 1'
#
loop_
_entity.id
_entity.type
_entity.pdbx_description
1 polymer ?
#
loop_
_entity_poly.entity_id
_entity_poly.type
_entity_poly.pdbx_seq_one_letter_code
_entity_poly.pdbx_strand_id
1 'polypeptide(L)'
;MILHVLLDLVENVNNCSQKNVTMSIKSKICNFTPLMFFINSPHKSHEVNKLMWSNMSRVLFHIGDAPCHGQQFHIDSQDSYPSGDPRGLKITDLLRNLTEKNISYFFAEINKSTVKMIDEFSKVLNSLDGSKVKVVNLNSAEDLSELVSSSISSTISDTKSHSMHCLTGKSMKKISVDPSSLSWKIEKMKHYRASLYRAKFNGNIEDIKDKSIELSEAKVGISLADKPFAKGAIRYAYAGMLNGQKFVLKKTASLDPEHNTMKFYTEMVETQVIAKVLANKYFDILQINKNIKFIDVNLICIDNTGEYYTIEEFIPGKFVKWMNNAGSLNEDIYSCALDNNLNTYIRMNENSFCKI
;
A
#
# COMPACT_ATOMS: atom_id res chain seq x y z
N MET A 1 -10.21 -8.89 0.34
CA MET A 1 -9.15 -9.66 -0.35
C MET A 1 -8.05 -10.09 0.60
N ILE A 2 -7.63 -9.22 1.53
CA ILE A 2 -7.02 -9.66 2.79
C ILE A 2 -7.88 -10.80 3.36
N LEU A 3 -9.21 -10.65 3.44
CA LEU A 3 -10.11 -11.73 3.87
C LEU A 3 -10.11 -13.03 3.02
N HIS A 4 -9.88 -13.01 1.69
CA HIS A 4 -9.85 -14.27 0.90
C HIS A 4 -8.46 -14.92 0.91
N VAL A 5 -7.39 -14.11 0.87
CA VAL A 5 -6.03 -14.59 1.10
C VAL A 5 -5.89 -15.13 2.52
N LEU A 6 -6.58 -14.50 3.48
CA LEU A 6 -6.70 -14.98 4.85
C LEU A 6 -7.59 -16.21 4.96
N LEU A 7 -8.72 -16.31 4.24
CA LEU A 7 -9.53 -17.53 4.23
C LEU A 7 -8.76 -18.72 3.62
N ASP A 8 -8.02 -18.52 2.53
CA ASP A 8 -7.12 -19.54 1.97
C ASP A 8 -5.98 -19.89 2.96
N LEU A 9 -5.48 -18.92 3.73
CA LEU A 9 -4.51 -19.14 4.82
C LEU A 9 -5.15 -19.88 6.02
N VAL A 10 -6.37 -19.54 6.41
CA VAL A 10 -7.12 -20.12 7.55
C VAL A 10 -7.51 -21.57 7.23
N GLU A 11 -7.99 -21.85 6.01
CA GLU A 11 -8.30 -23.22 5.56
C GLU A 11 -7.06 -24.11 5.46
N ASN A 12 -5.89 -23.53 5.17
CA ASN A 12 -4.62 -24.27 5.15
C ASN A 12 -3.97 -24.41 6.54
N VAL A 13 -4.13 -23.43 7.44
CA VAL A 13 -3.65 -23.52 8.83
C VAL A 13 -4.43 -24.58 9.61
N ASN A 14 -5.74 -24.70 9.39
CA ASN A 14 -6.54 -25.77 10.00
C ASN A 14 -6.18 -27.18 9.48
N ASN A 15 -5.49 -27.28 8.34
CA ASN A 15 -4.95 -28.52 7.78
C ASN A 15 -3.43 -28.70 8.04
N CYS A 16 -2.78 -27.77 8.76
CA CYS A 16 -1.31 -27.76 8.97
C CYS A 16 -0.79 -28.78 9.97
N SER A 17 -1.64 -29.58 10.61
CA SER A 17 -1.15 -30.70 11.44
C SER A 17 -0.45 -31.78 10.61
N GLN A 18 -0.54 -31.79 9.26
CA GLN A 18 0.06 -32.86 8.44
C GLN A 18 0.68 -32.48 7.07
N LYS A 19 0.79 -31.21 6.64
CA LYS A 19 1.40 -30.91 5.32
C LYS A 19 2.35 -29.70 5.28
N ASN A 20 3.55 -29.97 4.75
CA ASN A 20 4.59 -29.00 4.37
C ASN A 20 4.10 -28.05 3.26
N VAL A 21 3.67 -26.84 3.60
CA VAL A 21 3.26 -25.83 2.61
C VAL A 21 4.24 -24.66 2.59
N THR A 22 4.79 -24.37 1.41
CA THR A 22 5.49 -23.10 1.12
C THR A 22 4.56 -22.30 0.21
N MET A 23 4.00 -21.20 0.70
CA MET A 23 3.12 -20.34 -0.10
C MET A 23 3.83 -19.02 -0.42
N SER A 24 4.23 -18.87 -1.69
CA SER A 24 4.64 -17.59 -2.26
C SER A 24 3.41 -16.94 -2.88
N ILE A 25 2.79 -16.00 -2.17
CA ILE A 25 1.70 -15.19 -2.75
C ILE A 25 2.34 -13.97 -3.41
N LYS A 26 2.56 -14.05 -4.72
CA LYS A 26 2.82 -12.86 -5.54
C LYS A 26 1.53 -12.04 -5.63
N SER A 27 1.29 -11.18 -4.64
CA SER A 27 0.23 -10.18 -4.71
C SER A 27 0.75 -8.95 -5.45
N LYS A 28 0.55 -8.85 -6.78
CA LYS A 28 0.63 -7.54 -7.47
C LYS A 28 -0.51 -6.60 -7.09
N ILE A 29 -1.52 -7.10 -6.38
CA ILE A 29 -2.72 -6.33 -6.00
C ILE A 29 -2.40 -5.22 -4.99
N CYS A 30 -1.19 -5.26 -4.42
CA CYS A 30 -0.58 -4.10 -3.83
C CYS A 30 0.70 -3.81 -4.62
N ASN A 31 0.72 -2.73 -5.40
CA ASN A 31 1.94 -1.98 -5.73
C ASN A 31 2.69 -1.48 -4.47
N PHE A 32 2.40 -2.03 -3.28
CA PHE A 32 2.89 -1.56 -2.01
C PHE A 32 3.73 -2.57 -1.23
N THR A 33 3.65 -3.89 -1.33
CA THR A 33 4.57 -4.74 -0.53
C THR A 33 4.64 -6.20 -1.01
N PRO A 34 5.79 -6.71 -1.50
CA PRO A 34 6.01 -8.15 -1.59
C PRO A 34 5.89 -8.77 -0.20
N LEU A 35 5.07 -9.82 -0.11
CA LEU A 35 4.70 -10.54 1.09
C LEU A 35 5.11 -12.01 0.93
N MET A 36 5.81 -12.56 1.92
CA MET A 36 6.26 -13.95 1.87
C MET A 36 6.04 -14.62 3.22
N PHE A 37 5.50 -15.85 3.18
CA PHE A 37 5.28 -16.69 4.35
C PHE A 37 6.23 -17.90 4.30
N PHE A 38 6.95 -18.15 5.39
CA PHE A 38 7.63 -19.43 5.59
C PHE A 38 7.05 -20.17 6.78
N ILE A 39 6.83 -21.46 6.56
CA ILE A 39 6.63 -22.46 7.60
C ILE A 39 7.88 -23.34 7.59
N ASN A 40 8.61 -23.22 8.70
CA ASN A 40 9.74 -24.01 9.17
C ASN A 40 10.72 -24.58 8.12
N SER A 41 11.85 -23.87 7.95
CA SER A 41 13.20 -24.42 7.70
C SER A 41 14.15 -23.29 7.25
N PRO A 42 15.39 -23.17 7.80
CA PRO A 42 16.40 -22.21 7.32
C PRO A 42 16.73 -22.40 5.83
N HIS A 43 16.46 -23.59 5.29
CA HIS A 43 16.52 -23.91 3.86
C HIS A 43 15.64 -22.99 3.02
N LYS A 44 14.38 -22.81 3.43
CA LYS A 44 13.41 -22.06 2.65
C LYS A 44 13.63 -20.55 2.78
N SER A 45 14.10 -20.10 3.94
CA SER A 45 14.42 -18.70 4.18
C SER A 45 15.52 -18.13 3.26
N HIS A 46 16.42 -18.97 2.72
CA HIS A 46 17.38 -18.55 1.69
C HIS A 46 16.74 -18.31 0.31
N GLU A 47 15.55 -18.85 0.03
CA GLU A 47 14.83 -18.57 -1.23
C GLU A 47 14.35 -17.12 -1.32
N VAL A 48 14.22 -16.42 -0.18
CA VAL A 48 14.02 -14.96 -0.10
C VAL A 48 15.05 -14.23 -0.95
N ASN A 49 16.30 -14.70 -0.94
CA ASN A 49 17.38 -14.02 -1.65
C ASN A 49 17.24 -14.11 -3.17
N LYS A 50 16.53 -15.12 -3.68
CA LYS A 50 16.28 -15.33 -5.11
C LYS A 50 15.08 -14.54 -5.63
N LEU A 51 14.28 -13.93 -4.75
CA LEU A 51 13.16 -13.09 -5.15
C LEU A 51 13.62 -11.71 -5.63
N MET A 52 12.95 -11.21 -6.67
CA MET A 52 13.05 -9.82 -7.10
C MET A 52 12.17 -8.94 -6.21
N TRP A 53 12.78 -8.33 -5.20
CA TRP A 53 12.12 -7.37 -4.31
C TRP A 53 12.04 -5.99 -4.98
N SER A 54 10.96 -5.73 -5.74
CA SER A 54 10.83 -4.51 -6.56
C SER A 54 10.28 -3.28 -5.84
N ASN A 55 9.56 -3.46 -4.73
CA ASN A 55 8.85 -2.35 -4.06
C ASN A 55 9.66 -1.78 -2.89
N MET A 56 9.33 -0.55 -2.47
CA MET A 56 10.01 0.11 -1.36
C MET A 56 9.68 -0.50 0.01
N SER A 57 8.41 -0.81 0.28
CA SER A 57 8.04 -1.58 1.47
C SER A 57 8.16 -3.06 1.13
N ARG A 58 8.88 -3.82 1.94
CA ARG A 58 9.11 -5.27 1.74
C ARG A 58 8.91 -5.95 3.07
N VAL A 59 8.06 -6.97 3.13
CA VAL A 59 7.72 -7.63 4.40
C VAL A 59 7.90 -9.13 4.28
N LEU A 60 8.57 -9.70 5.28
CA LEU A 60 8.77 -11.13 5.44
C LEU A 60 8.10 -11.59 6.74
N PHE A 61 7.14 -12.52 6.61
CA PHE A 61 6.55 -13.23 7.74
C PHE A 61 7.18 -14.61 7.87
N HIS A 62 7.82 -14.86 9.01
CA HIS A 62 8.33 -16.17 9.38
C HIS A 62 7.45 -16.75 10.47
N ILE A 63 6.70 -17.79 10.14
CA ILE A 63 5.86 -18.51 11.10
C ILE A 63 6.65 -19.73 11.57
N GLY A 64 6.94 -19.79 12.87
CA GLY A 64 7.73 -20.85 13.47
C GLY A 64 6.95 -21.65 14.50
N ASP A 65 6.88 -22.96 14.30
CA ASP A 65 6.37 -23.95 15.26
C ASP A 65 7.49 -24.65 16.05
N ALA A 66 8.75 -24.50 15.65
CA ALA A 66 9.92 -25.07 16.33
C ALA A 66 11.20 -24.25 16.07
N PRO A 67 12.22 -24.32 16.96
CA PRO A 67 13.51 -23.66 16.75
C PRO A 67 14.31 -24.30 15.60
N CYS A 68 15.21 -23.52 14.99
CA CYS A 68 16.10 -24.00 13.93
C CYS A 68 17.32 -24.77 14.47
N HIS A 69 18.02 -25.47 13.57
CA HIS A 69 19.23 -26.24 13.88
C HIS A 69 20.35 -25.37 14.48
N GLY A 70 21.03 -25.92 15.48
CA GLY A 70 22.10 -25.27 16.23
C GLY A 70 21.76 -25.13 17.71
N GLN A 71 22.61 -25.66 18.59
CA GLN A 71 22.43 -25.62 20.05
C GLN A 71 22.31 -24.20 20.62
N GLN A 72 22.78 -23.19 19.89
CA GLN A 72 22.59 -21.80 20.26
C GLN A 72 21.14 -21.33 20.16
N PHE A 73 20.26 -22.02 19.42
CA PHE A 73 18.88 -21.56 19.18
C PHE A 73 17.82 -22.26 20.02
N HIS A 74 18.16 -23.30 20.78
CA HIS A 74 17.23 -24.05 21.62
C HIS A 74 17.91 -24.61 22.88
N ILE A 75 17.13 -24.95 23.90
CA ILE A 75 17.63 -25.49 25.18
C ILE A 75 17.43 -27.01 25.21
N ASP A 76 16.24 -27.49 24.83
CA ASP A 76 15.84 -28.90 24.94
C ASP A 76 15.18 -29.40 23.64
N SER A 77 15.97 -29.60 22.58
CA SER A 77 15.45 -30.28 21.39
C SER A 77 16.34 -31.46 21.00
N GLN A 78 15.72 -32.54 20.53
CA GLN A 78 16.43 -33.65 19.85
C GLN A 78 16.93 -33.19 18.48
N ASP A 79 17.79 -32.17 18.49
CA ASP A 79 18.36 -31.59 17.28
C ASP A 79 19.37 -32.57 16.68
N SER A 80 19.05 -33.08 15.50
CA SER A 80 19.94 -33.96 14.74
C SER A 80 21.13 -33.21 14.13
N TYR A 81 21.13 -31.87 14.17
CA TYR A 81 22.17 -31.01 13.62
C TYR A 81 22.61 -29.92 14.62
N PRO A 82 23.15 -30.33 15.78
CA PRO A 82 23.50 -29.41 16.87
C PRO A 82 24.60 -28.39 16.51
N SER A 83 25.44 -28.72 15.52
CA SER A 83 26.51 -27.83 15.03
C SER A 83 26.02 -26.80 14.00
N GLY A 84 24.72 -26.76 13.71
CA GLY A 84 24.10 -25.85 12.74
C GLY A 84 23.65 -26.53 11.45
N ASP A 85 23.23 -25.75 10.47
CA ASP A 85 22.65 -26.25 9.21
C ASP A 85 23.65 -27.18 8.48
N PRO A 86 23.24 -28.41 8.08
CA PRO A 86 24.12 -29.39 7.44
C PRO A 86 24.69 -28.95 6.09
N ARG A 87 24.16 -27.87 5.48
CA ARG A 87 24.66 -27.30 4.22
C ARG A 87 25.54 -26.05 4.45
N GLY A 88 25.80 -25.69 5.70
CA GLY A 88 26.63 -24.55 6.07
C GLY A 88 25.94 -23.19 5.93
N LEU A 89 24.61 -23.15 5.79
CA LEU A 89 23.88 -21.88 5.76
C LEU A 89 23.88 -21.23 7.14
N LYS A 90 24.23 -19.94 7.19
CA LYS A 90 24.28 -19.17 8.44
C LYS A 90 23.12 -18.21 8.52
N ILE A 91 22.46 -18.19 9.68
CA ILE A 91 21.37 -17.24 9.93
C ILE A 91 21.85 -15.79 9.88
N THR A 92 23.09 -15.54 10.28
CA THR A 92 23.70 -14.20 10.26
C THR A 92 23.74 -13.62 8.85
N ASP A 93 24.06 -14.45 7.87
CA ASP A 93 24.15 -14.04 6.47
C ASP A 93 22.76 -13.78 5.91
N LEU A 94 21.76 -14.59 6.31
CA LEU A 94 20.38 -14.34 5.94
C LEU A 94 19.86 -13.02 6.52
N LEU A 95 19.98 -12.80 7.83
CA LEU A 95 19.49 -11.58 8.48
C LEU A 95 20.18 -10.33 7.93
N ARG A 96 21.49 -10.41 7.65
CA ARG A 96 22.21 -9.34 6.95
C ARG A 96 21.60 -9.04 5.59
N ASN A 97 21.34 -10.07 4.78
CA ASN A 97 20.71 -9.88 3.47
C ASN A 97 19.31 -9.24 3.58
N LEU A 98 18.52 -9.58 4.61
CA LEU A 98 17.22 -8.93 4.84
C LEU A 98 17.38 -7.44 5.13
N THR A 99 18.29 -7.08 6.04
CA THR A 99 18.61 -5.70 6.40
C THR A 99 19.12 -4.92 5.18
N GLU A 100 20.09 -5.46 4.43
CA GLU A 100 20.63 -4.81 3.22
C GLU A 100 19.56 -4.60 2.15
N LYS A 101 18.60 -5.52 2.04
CA LYS A 101 17.45 -5.40 1.13
C LYS A 101 16.30 -4.58 1.72
N ASN A 102 16.44 -3.95 2.89
CA ASN A 102 15.39 -3.18 3.55
C ASN A 102 14.07 -3.97 3.70
N ILE A 103 14.18 -5.25 4.08
CA ILE A 103 13.04 -6.14 4.30
C ILE A 103 12.65 -6.10 5.78
N SER A 104 11.42 -5.65 6.07
CA SER A 104 10.84 -5.72 7.41
C SER A 104 10.55 -7.18 7.77
N TYR A 105 11.25 -7.68 8.78
CA TYR A 105 11.14 -9.05 9.25
C TYR A 105 10.22 -9.16 10.47
N PHE A 106 9.18 -9.99 10.34
CA PHE A 106 8.24 -10.32 11.41
C PHE A 106 8.30 -11.82 11.69
N PHE A 107 8.39 -12.17 12.97
CA PHE A 107 8.35 -13.55 13.43
C PHE A 107 7.02 -13.81 14.14
N ALA A 108 6.28 -14.79 13.65
CA ALA A 108 5.01 -15.22 14.20
C ALA A 108 5.24 -16.51 14.98
N GLU A 109 5.25 -16.41 16.31
CA GLU A 109 5.49 -17.52 17.22
C GLU A 109 4.18 -18.29 17.45
N ILE A 110 4.17 -19.60 17.16
CA ILE A 110 3.03 -20.48 17.45
C ILE A 110 3.10 -20.98 18.90
N ASN A 111 4.31 -21.20 19.43
CA ASN A 111 4.53 -21.67 20.79
C ASN A 111 5.90 -21.23 21.32
N LYS A 112 6.11 -21.31 22.63
CA LYS A 112 7.32 -20.79 23.30
C LYS A 112 8.62 -21.56 23.03
N SER A 113 8.62 -22.60 22.20
CA SER A 113 9.85 -23.34 21.88
C SER A 113 10.84 -22.51 21.07
N THR A 114 10.39 -21.43 20.42
CA THR A 114 11.21 -20.56 19.57
C THR A 114 11.82 -19.37 20.30
N VAL A 115 11.52 -19.15 21.58
CA VAL A 115 11.96 -17.97 22.35
C VAL A 115 13.48 -17.76 22.29
N LYS A 116 14.28 -18.82 22.52
CA LYS A 116 15.75 -18.72 22.46
C LYS A 116 16.26 -18.39 21.05
N MET A 117 15.64 -18.95 20.02
CA MET A 117 15.97 -18.65 18.62
C MET A 117 15.69 -17.17 18.30
N ILE A 118 14.54 -16.64 18.72
CA ILE A 118 14.13 -15.24 18.54
C ILE A 118 15.12 -14.29 19.22
N ASP A 119 15.58 -14.63 20.43
CA ASP A 119 16.56 -13.84 21.17
C ASP A 119 17.89 -13.78 20.43
N GLU A 120 18.40 -14.91 19.94
CA GLU A 120 19.63 -14.93 19.14
C GLU A 120 19.48 -14.15 17.83
N PHE A 121 18.34 -14.26 17.14
CA PHE A 121 18.09 -13.49 15.92
C PHE A 121 18.05 -11.99 16.22
N SER A 122 17.46 -11.61 17.36
CA SER A 122 17.39 -10.21 17.80
C SER A 122 18.77 -9.65 18.13
N LYS A 123 19.68 -10.46 18.72
CA LYS A 123 21.08 -10.06 18.94
C LYS A 123 21.80 -9.79 17.62
N VAL A 124 21.59 -10.66 16.62
CA VAL A 124 22.19 -10.49 15.29
C VAL A 124 21.67 -9.22 14.62
N LEU A 125 20.35 -9.01 14.58
CA LEU A 125 19.77 -7.78 13.99
C LEU A 125 20.26 -6.52 14.71
N ASN A 126 20.29 -6.54 16.05
CA ASN A 126 20.77 -5.41 16.82
C ASN A 126 22.22 -5.04 16.48
N SER A 127 23.08 -6.04 16.23
CA SER A 127 24.46 -5.80 15.80
C SER A 127 24.60 -5.25 14.37
N LEU A 128 23.58 -5.43 13.51
CA LEU A 128 23.61 -5.02 12.11
C LEU A 128 23.03 -3.62 11.91
N ASP A 129 21.85 -3.35 12.46
CA ASP A 129 21.11 -2.10 12.24
C ASP A 129 20.44 -1.54 13.52
N GLY A 130 20.73 -2.12 14.69
CA GLY A 130 20.13 -1.70 15.96
C GLY A 130 18.68 -2.18 16.17
N SER A 131 18.08 -2.87 15.19
CA SER A 131 16.71 -3.38 15.28
C SER A 131 16.61 -4.66 16.11
N LYS A 132 15.38 -5.12 16.33
CA LYS A 132 15.06 -6.41 16.95
C LYS A 132 14.01 -7.12 16.11
N VAL A 133 13.89 -8.44 16.28
CA VAL A 133 12.82 -9.20 15.65
C VAL A 133 11.47 -8.67 16.14
N LYS A 134 10.56 -8.36 15.21
CA LYS A 134 9.17 -8.01 15.54
C LYS A 134 8.40 -9.31 15.77
N VAL A 135 8.20 -9.68 17.03
CA VAL A 135 7.55 -10.93 17.45
C VAL A 135 6.07 -10.72 17.64
N VAL A 136 5.25 -11.65 17.14
CA VAL A 136 3.81 -11.69 17.38
C VAL A 136 3.38 -13.11 17.73
N ASN A 137 2.55 -13.26 18.76
CA ASN A 137 2.00 -14.55 19.18
C ASN A 137 0.80 -14.90 18.28
N LEU A 138 0.81 -16.10 17.70
CA LEU A 138 -0.31 -16.63 16.94
C LEU A 138 -1.05 -17.67 17.78
N ASN A 139 -2.21 -17.30 18.34
CA ASN A 139 -3.10 -18.25 19.03
C ASN A 139 -4.28 -18.67 18.14
N SER A 140 -4.58 -17.89 17.10
CA SER A 140 -5.70 -18.08 16.20
C SER A 140 -5.39 -17.59 14.78
N ALA A 141 -6.26 -17.90 13.83
CA ALA A 141 -6.12 -17.43 12.46
C ALA A 141 -6.51 -15.94 12.31
N GLU A 142 -7.34 -15.45 13.22
CA GLU A 142 -7.67 -14.04 13.40
C GLU A 142 -6.43 -13.23 13.81
N ASP A 143 -5.60 -13.77 14.71
CA ASP A 143 -4.33 -13.13 15.11
C ASP A 143 -3.38 -12.97 13.92
N LEU A 144 -3.35 -13.95 13.01
CA LEU A 144 -2.56 -13.86 11.77
C LEU A 144 -3.09 -12.76 10.85
N SER A 145 -4.41 -12.61 10.79
CA SER A 145 -5.08 -11.59 9.99
C SER A 145 -4.76 -10.17 10.47
N GLU A 146 -4.82 -9.98 11.78
CA GLU A 146 -4.47 -8.73 12.45
C GLU A 146 -2.97 -8.44 12.33
N LEU A 147 -2.13 -9.45 12.53
CA LEU A 147 -0.68 -9.39 12.36
C LEU A 147 -0.29 -8.87 10.98
N VAL A 148 -0.81 -9.53 9.94
CA VAL A 148 -0.50 -9.16 8.55
C VAL A 148 -0.96 -7.73 8.27
N SER A 149 -2.17 -7.37 8.69
CA SER A 149 -2.75 -6.06 8.44
C SER A 149 -2.00 -4.93 9.16
N SER A 150 -1.71 -5.11 10.44
CA SER A 150 -0.98 -4.14 11.27
C SER A 150 0.47 -3.94 10.80
N SER A 151 1.15 -5.04 10.49
CA SER A 151 2.54 -5.03 10.04
C SER A 151 2.72 -4.38 8.68
N ILE A 152 1.85 -4.71 7.71
CA ILE A 152 1.86 -4.05 6.39
C ILE A 152 1.58 -2.55 6.57
N SER A 153 0.61 -2.19 7.41
CA SER A 153 0.29 -0.78 7.69
C SER A 153 1.47 -0.03 8.28
N SER A 154 2.13 -0.61 9.30
CA SER A 154 3.34 -0.06 9.91
C SER A 154 4.47 0.08 8.88
N THR A 155 4.79 -0.95 8.11
CA THR A 155 5.88 -0.88 7.13
C THR A 155 5.59 0.16 6.04
N ILE A 156 4.34 0.31 5.59
CA ILE A 156 3.96 1.36 4.63
C ILE A 156 4.15 2.75 5.25
N SER A 157 3.75 2.94 6.51
CA SER A 157 3.96 4.22 7.23
C SER A 157 5.44 4.55 7.42
N ASP A 158 6.27 3.56 7.78
CA ASP A 158 7.72 3.71 7.95
C ASP A 158 8.41 4.05 6.62
N THR A 159 8.06 3.32 5.56
CA THR A 159 8.59 3.52 4.21
C THR A 159 8.23 4.91 3.68
N LYS A 160 7.02 5.40 3.98
CA LYS A 160 6.58 6.75 3.60
C LYS A 160 7.31 7.83 4.37
N SER A 161 7.61 7.62 5.65
CA SER A 161 8.44 8.56 6.41
C SER A 161 9.82 8.68 5.78
N HIS A 162 10.40 7.56 5.32
CA HIS A 162 11.64 7.54 4.55
C HIS A 162 11.52 8.20 3.17
N SER A 163 10.43 7.95 2.42
CA SER A 163 10.19 8.58 1.11
C SER A 163 9.95 10.09 1.26
N MET A 164 9.22 10.50 2.29
CA MET A 164 9.01 11.92 2.61
C MET A 164 10.31 12.57 3.05
N HIS A 165 11.15 11.91 3.86
CA HIS A 165 12.47 12.43 4.20
C HIS A 165 13.33 12.66 2.93
N CYS A 166 13.29 11.71 2.00
CA CYS A 166 13.95 11.84 0.69
C CYS A 166 13.32 12.96 -0.17
N LEU A 167 11.98 13.14 -0.12
CA LEU A 167 11.25 14.21 -0.80
C LEU A 167 11.44 15.58 -0.14
N THR A 168 11.70 15.67 1.16
CA THR A 168 12.05 16.91 1.85
C THR A 168 13.49 17.33 1.55
N GLY A 169 14.35 16.37 1.13
CA GLY A 169 15.65 16.66 0.54
C GLY A 169 15.59 17.04 -0.95
N LYS A 170 14.52 16.69 -1.68
CA LYS A 170 14.29 17.04 -3.09
C LYS A 170 13.44 18.31 -3.23
N SER A 171 13.81 19.19 -4.17
CA SER A 171 13.14 20.49 -4.31
C SER A 171 11.68 20.34 -4.78
N MET A 172 10.76 21.09 -4.18
CA MET A 172 9.34 21.15 -4.59
C MET A 172 9.05 22.44 -5.35
N LYS A 173 8.23 22.36 -6.40
CA LYS A 173 7.68 23.54 -7.08
C LYS A 173 6.86 24.36 -6.09
N LYS A 174 7.26 25.62 -5.89
CA LYS A 174 6.48 26.61 -5.14
C LYS A 174 5.61 27.39 -6.13
N ILE A 175 4.33 27.03 -6.19
CA ILE A 175 3.32 27.72 -7.00
C ILE A 175 2.36 28.40 -6.02
N SER A 176 2.01 29.67 -6.28
CA SER A 176 1.04 30.38 -5.47
C SER A 176 -0.35 29.78 -5.65
N VAL A 177 -1.00 29.47 -4.53
CA VAL A 177 -2.38 28.96 -4.51
C VAL A 177 -3.33 30.14 -4.52
N ASP A 178 -4.33 30.08 -5.39
CA ASP A 178 -5.37 31.09 -5.54
C ASP A 178 -6.75 30.44 -5.41
N PRO A 179 -7.37 30.43 -4.22
CA PRO A 179 -8.69 29.86 -4.01
C PRO A 179 -9.78 30.44 -4.92
N SER A 180 -9.64 31.69 -5.38
CA SER A 180 -10.60 32.34 -6.28
C SER A 180 -10.61 31.75 -7.70
N SER A 181 -9.56 30.98 -8.05
CA SER A 181 -9.50 30.22 -9.30
C SER A 181 -10.57 29.12 -9.36
N LEU A 182 -11.18 28.73 -8.22
CA LEU A 182 -12.36 27.87 -8.14
C LEU A 182 -13.67 28.62 -8.46
N SER A 183 -13.65 29.59 -9.38
CA SER A 183 -14.83 30.38 -9.75
C SER A 183 -15.64 29.75 -10.88
N TRP A 184 -15.10 28.75 -11.57
CA TRP A 184 -15.73 28.07 -12.73
C TRP A 184 -16.09 29.00 -13.89
N LYS A 185 -15.44 30.17 -13.96
CA LYS A 185 -15.60 31.15 -15.03
C LYS A 185 -14.73 30.74 -16.21
N ILE A 186 -15.35 30.17 -17.26
CA ILE A 186 -14.66 29.65 -18.45
C ILE A 186 -13.82 30.74 -19.11
N GLU A 187 -14.30 31.99 -19.12
CA GLU A 187 -13.60 33.14 -19.69
C GLU A 187 -12.26 33.46 -18.99
N LYS A 188 -12.03 32.92 -17.79
CA LYS A 188 -10.78 33.04 -17.04
C LYS A 188 -9.91 31.78 -17.12
N MET A 189 -10.30 30.79 -17.92
CA MET A 189 -9.60 29.52 -18.08
C MET A 189 -8.95 29.44 -19.45
N LYS A 190 -7.80 28.75 -19.53
CA LYS A 190 -7.15 28.45 -20.80
C LYS A 190 -7.73 27.19 -21.41
N HIS A 191 -7.92 27.20 -22.72
CA HIS A 191 -8.43 26.07 -23.49
C HIS A 191 -7.29 25.25 -24.08
N TYR A 192 -7.37 23.93 -23.92
CA TYR A 192 -6.37 22.97 -24.37
C TYR A 192 -7.01 21.81 -25.12
N ARG A 193 -6.25 21.22 -26.05
CA ARG A 193 -6.47 19.84 -26.50
C ARG A 193 -5.73 18.90 -25.58
N ALA A 194 -6.34 17.76 -25.29
CA ALA A 194 -5.79 16.81 -24.35
C ALA A 194 -6.16 15.38 -24.71
N SER A 195 -5.33 14.46 -24.23
CA SER A 195 -5.53 13.02 -24.31
C SER A 195 -6.01 12.51 -22.96
N LEU A 196 -7.26 12.07 -22.89
CA LEU A 196 -7.91 11.53 -21.68
C LEU A 196 -7.83 10.00 -21.69
N TYR A 197 -7.20 9.44 -20.66
CA TYR A 197 -7.02 8.01 -20.45
C TYR A 197 -7.94 7.55 -19.33
N ARG A 198 -8.97 6.78 -19.69
CA ARG A 198 -9.93 6.24 -18.73
C ARG A 198 -9.55 4.83 -18.33
N ALA A 199 -9.54 4.57 -17.03
CA ALA A 199 -9.34 3.24 -16.49
C ALA A 199 -10.55 2.36 -16.82
N LYS A 200 -10.31 1.27 -17.56
CA LYS A 200 -11.27 0.20 -17.78
C LYS A 200 -11.05 -0.86 -16.72
N PHE A 201 -12.04 -1.04 -15.86
CA PHE A 201 -12.02 -2.12 -14.89
C PHE A 201 -13.37 -2.82 -14.86
N ASN A 202 -13.35 -4.14 -15.04
CA ASN A 202 -14.51 -5.03 -15.17
C ASN A 202 -14.97 -5.63 -13.84
N GLY A 203 -14.37 -5.24 -12.70
CA GLY A 203 -14.91 -5.53 -11.37
C GLY A 203 -14.30 -6.73 -10.66
N ASN A 204 -13.61 -7.66 -11.34
CA ASN A 204 -13.05 -8.84 -10.68
C ASN A 204 -11.64 -8.58 -10.14
N ILE A 205 -11.48 -8.76 -8.84
CA ILE A 205 -10.20 -8.61 -8.15
C ILE A 205 -9.13 -9.60 -8.61
N GLU A 206 -9.54 -10.73 -9.20
CA GLU A 206 -8.64 -11.70 -9.83
C GLU A 206 -7.98 -11.13 -11.08
N ASP A 207 -8.64 -10.21 -11.80
CA ASP A 207 -8.06 -9.54 -12.97
C ASP A 207 -6.95 -8.55 -12.58
N ILE A 208 -6.93 -8.08 -11.33
CA ILE A 208 -5.90 -7.17 -10.79
C ILE A 208 -4.62 -7.94 -10.41
N LYS A 209 -4.70 -9.27 -10.22
CA LYS A 209 -3.56 -10.08 -9.75
C LYS A 209 -2.38 -10.08 -10.70
N ASP A 210 -2.63 -9.96 -12.01
CA ASP A 210 -1.56 -10.15 -13.01
C ASP A 210 -1.55 -9.12 -14.13
N LYS A 211 -2.62 -8.33 -14.31
CA LYS A 211 -2.75 -7.36 -15.41
C LYS A 211 -2.72 -5.92 -14.91
N SER A 212 -1.95 -5.09 -15.62
CA SER A 212 -2.03 -3.64 -15.52
C SER A 212 -3.42 -3.17 -15.94
N ILE A 213 -3.91 -2.08 -15.34
CA ILE A 213 -5.24 -1.58 -15.68
C ILE A 213 -5.23 -1.07 -17.11
N GLU A 214 -6.15 -1.56 -17.93
CA GLU A 214 -6.29 -1.09 -19.30
C GLU A 214 -6.78 0.36 -19.32
N LEU A 215 -6.07 1.21 -20.05
CA LEU A 215 -6.45 2.60 -20.26
C LEU A 215 -7.00 2.77 -21.67
N SER A 216 -8.23 3.26 -21.79
CA SER A 216 -8.75 3.73 -23.08
C SER A 216 -8.47 5.21 -23.27
N GLU A 217 -7.84 5.55 -24.39
CA GLU A 217 -7.57 6.93 -24.79
C GLU A 217 -8.75 7.55 -25.56
N ALA A 218 -9.04 8.81 -25.27
CA ALA A 218 -9.91 9.67 -26.07
C ALA A 218 -9.33 11.08 -26.17
N LYS A 219 -9.37 11.68 -27.35
CA LYS A 219 -9.02 13.11 -27.53
C LYS A 219 -10.17 13.99 -27.05
N VAL A 220 -9.85 15.02 -26.26
CA VAL A 220 -10.83 15.92 -25.65
C VAL A 220 -10.36 17.37 -25.68
N GLY A 221 -11.30 18.32 -25.59
CA GLY A 221 -11.01 19.73 -25.33
C GLY A 221 -11.31 20.06 -23.87
N ILE A 222 -10.38 20.72 -23.17
CA ILE A 222 -10.52 21.03 -21.75
C ILE A 222 -10.19 22.49 -21.45
N SER A 223 -11.00 23.13 -20.60
CA SER A 223 -10.70 24.43 -20.01
C SER A 223 -10.03 24.21 -18.66
N LEU A 224 -8.90 24.85 -18.40
CA LEU A 224 -8.12 24.70 -17.17
C LEU A 224 -7.79 26.08 -16.57
N ALA A 225 -7.94 26.21 -15.26
CA ALA A 225 -7.52 27.41 -14.54
C ALA A 225 -6.00 27.56 -14.52
N ASP A 226 -5.53 28.80 -14.60
CA ASP A 226 -4.09 29.12 -14.65
C ASP A 226 -3.34 28.85 -13.35
N LYS A 227 -4.04 28.95 -12.22
CA LYS A 227 -3.47 28.77 -10.88
C LYS A 227 -4.21 27.66 -10.14
N PRO A 228 -3.52 26.93 -9.25
CA PRO A 228 -4.17 25.94 -8.42
C PRO A 228 -5.02 26.63 -7.35
N PHE A 229 -6.20 26.08 -7.05
CA PHE A 229 -7.07 26.57 -5.98
C PHE A 229 -6.75 25.95 -4.63
N ALA A 230 -6.04 24.82 -4.60
CA ALA A 230 -5.63 24.13 -3.38
C ALA A 230 -4.31 23.37 -3.57
N LYS A 231 -3.65 23.06 -2.44
CA LYS A 231 -2.43 22.27 -2.38
C LYS A 231 -2.52 21.24 -1.25
N GLY A 232 -2.19 19.98 -1.55
CA GLY A 232 -1.96 18.92 -0.56
C GLY A 232 -0.46 18.77 -0.24
N ALA A 233 -0.09 17.69 0.46
CA ALA A 233 1.31 17.44 0.81
C ALA A 233 2.25 17.44 -0.42
N ILE A 234 1.82 16.79 -1.51
CA ILE A 234 2.65 16.52 -2.69
C ILE A 234 2.00 16.94 -4.02
N ARG A 235 0.79 17.50 -4.01
CA ARG A 235 0.04 17.83 -5.25
C ARG A 235 -0.68 19.17 -5.18
N TYR A 236 -0.71 19.85 -6.31
CA TYR A 236 -1.58 21.01 -6.56
C TYR A 236 -2.89 20.55 -7.21
N ALA A 237 -3.98 21.26 -6.91
CA ALA A 237 -5.31 21.03 -7.48
C ALA A 237 -5.76 22.25 -8.29
N TYR A 238 -6.20 22.01 -9.52
CA TYR A 238 -6.64 23.00 -10.49
C TYR A 238 -8.10 22.77 -10.84
N ALA A 239 -8.85 23.84 -11.04
CA ALA A 239 -10.22 23.77 -11.56
C ALA A 239 -10.18 23.55 -13.07
N GLY A 240 -10.92 22.57 -13.57
CA GLY A 240 -11.08 22.36 -15.01
C GLY A 240 -12.51 22.07 -15.42
N MET A 241 -12.81 22.27 -16.70
CA MET A 241 -14.11 22.00 -17.28
C MET A 241 -13.97 21.24 -18.60
N LEU A 242 -14.75 20.16 -18.73
CA LEU A 242 -14.83 19.33 -19.92
C LEU A 242 -16.31 19.20 -20.29
N ASN A 243 -16.69 19.63 -21.49
CA ASN A 243 -18.07 19.61 -21.98
C ASN A 243 -19.09 20.22 -20.99
N GLY A 244 -18.71 21.32 -20.32
CA GLY A 244 -19.55 21.98 -19.32
C GLY A 244 -19.57 21.34 -17.93
N GLN A 245 -19.05 20.13 -17.77
CA GLN A 245 -18.93 19.45 -16.48
C GLN A 245 -17.64 19.87 -15.76
N LYS A 246 -17.74 20.00 -14.43
CA LYS A 246 -16.66 20.49 -13.55
C LYS A 246 -15.78 19.35 -13.08
N PHE A 247 -14.47 19.54 -13.18
CA PHE A 247 -13.45 18.58 -12.79
C PHE A 247 -12.37 19.24 -11.94
N VAL A 248 -11.68 18.42 -11.16
CA VAL A 248 -10.46 18.79 -10.45
C VAL A 248 -9.29 18.05 -11.10
N LEU A 249 -8.32 18.80 -11.58
CA LEU A 249 -7.07 18.25 -12.11
C LEU A 249 -5.98 18.36 -11.06
N LYS A 250 -5.18 17.32 -10.88
CA LYS A 250 -4.09 17.32 -9.91
C LYS A 250 -2.76 16.95 -10.51
N LYS A 251 -1.75 17.71 -10.11
CA LYS A 251 -0.37 17.59 -10.58
C LYS A 251 0.57 17.50 -9.39
N THR A 252 1.63 16.71 -9.52
CA THR A 252 2.69 16.67 -8.51
C THR A 252 3.36 18.03 -8.31
N ALA A 253 3.70 18.33 -7.06
CA ALA A 253 4.55 19.45 -6.69
C ALA A 253 6.04 19.07 -6.74
N SER A 254 6.39 17.81 -7.01
CA SER A 254 7.78 17.36 -7.11
C SER A 254 8.48 17.99 -8.33
N LEU A 255 9.75 18.37 -8.16
CA LEU A 255 10.62 18.71 -9.29
C LEU A 255 11.30 17.48 -9.91
N ASP A 256 11.15 16.31 -9.30
CA ASP A 256 11.71 15.07 -9.82
C ASP A 256 11.02 14.71 -11.15
N PRO A 257 11.78 14.58 -12.26
CA PRO A 257 11.22 14.18 -13.55
C PRO A 257 10.49 12.83 -13.49
N GLU A 258 10.92 11.90 -12.63
CA GLU A 258 10.28 10.58 -12.50
C GLU A 258 8.82 10.68 -12.04
N HIS A 259 8.51 11.67 -11.21
CA HIS A 259 7.15 11.95 -10.73
C HIS A 259 6.30 12.74 -11.74
N ASN A 260 6.83 13.09 -12.91
CA ASN A 260 6.10 13.78 -13.97
C ASN A 260 6.00 12.93 -15.24
N THR A 261 5.90 11.61 -15.08
CA THR A 261 5.80 10.63 -16.18
C THR A 261 4.41 10.03 -16.27
N MET A 262 4.02 9.56 -17.46
CA MET A 262 2.76 8.83 -17.64
C MET A 262 2.66 7.64 -16.68
N LYS A 263 3.75 6.88 -16.53
CA LYS A 263 3.82 5.72 -15.63
C LYS A 263 3.44 6.10 -14.19
N PHE A 264 4.04 7.16 -13.65
CA PHE A 264 3.75 7.63 -12.30
C PHE A 264 2.26 7.94 -12.12
N TYR A 265 1.65 8.70 -13.04
CA TYR A 265 0.23 9.02 -12.93
C TYR A 265 -0.69 7.82 -13.17
N THR A 266 -0.30 6.87 -14.03
CA THR A 266 -1.02 5.60 -14.19
C THR A 266 -1.04 4.82 -12.88
N GLU A 267 0.09 4.69 -12.18
CA GLU A 267 0.16 4.02 -10.87
C GLU A 267 -0.76 4.68 -9.82
N MET A 268 -0.91 6.02 -9.86
CA MET A 268 -1.87 6.73 -9.00
C MET A 268 -3.33 6.37 -9.33
N VAL A 269 -3.67 6.32 -10.62
CA VAL A 269 -5.01 5.93 -11.09
C VAL A 269 -5.28 4.48 -10.70
N GLU A 270 -4.33 3.59 -10.91
CA GLU A 270 -4.43 2.18 -10.53
C GLU A 270 -4.71 2.01 -9.05
N THR A 271 -3.97 2.72 -8.19
CA THR A 271 -4.17 2.68 -6.75
C THR A 271 -5.60 3.05 -6.35
N GLN A 272 -6.17 4.10 -6.98
CA GLN A 272 -7.54 4.53 -6.69
C GLN A 272 -8.58 3.52 -7.20
N VAL A 273 -8.37 2.92 -8.38
CA VAL A 273 -9.27 1.90 -8.91
C VAL A 273 -9.28 0.67 -8.00
N ILE A 274 -8.11 0.18 -7.60
CA ILE A 274 -7.97 -0.95 -6.68
C ILE A 274 -8.67 -0.64 -5.36
N ALA A 275 -8.47 0.57 -4.81
CA ALA A 275 -9.12 1.03 -3.59
C ALA A 275 -10.65 0.99 -3.69
N LYS A 276 -11.22 1.50 -4.79
CA LYS A 276 -12.65 1.48 -5.06
C LYS A 276 -13.20 0.05 -5.11
N VAL A 277 -12.49 -0.86 -5.76
CA VAL A 277 -12.88 -2.27 -5.90
C VAL A 277 -12.86 -2.98 -4.55
N LEU A 278 -11.80 -2.77 -3.76
CA LEU A 278 -11.69 -3.32 -2.42
C LEU A 278 -12.80 -2.82 -1.50
N ALA A 279 -13.11 -1.53 -1.57
CA ALA A 279 -14.19 -0.94 -0.78
C ALA A 279 -15.56 -1.51 -1.16
N ASN A 280 -15.87 -1.60 -2.46
CA ASN A 280 -17.12 -2.19 -2.92
C ASN A 280 -17.26 -3.64 -2.43
N LYS A 281 -16.21 -4.46 -2.57
CA LYS A 281 -16.22 -5.84 -2.07
C LYS A 281 -16.41 -5.91 -0.55
N TYR A 282 -15.82 -4.97 0.20
CA TYR A 282 -16.01 -4.89 1.65
C TYR A 282 -17.46 -4.56 2.02
N PHE A 283 -18.08 -3.58 1.34
CA PHE A 283 -19.48 -3.23 1.57
C PHE A 283 -20.44 -4.36 1.19
N ASP A 284 -20.16 -5.07 0.10
CA ASP A 284 -20.95 -6.23 -0.32
C ASP A 284 -20.91 -7.36 0.73
N ILE A 285 -19.73 -7.62 1.33
CA ILE A 285 -19.57 -8.62 2.41
C ILE A 285 -20.37 -8.22 3.66
N LEU A 286 -20.31 -6.95 4.06
CA LEU A 286 -20.97 -6.47 5.27
C LEU A 286 -22.46 -6.20 5.10
N GLN A 287 -22.99 -6.30 3.89
CA GLN A 287 -24.38 -5.94 3.56
C GLN A 287 -24.75 -4.52 4.02
N ILE A 288 -23.77 -3.63 4.14
CA ILE A 288 -23.98 -2.24 4.56
C ILE A 288 -24.56 -1.47 3.37
N ASN A 289 -25.64 -0.71 3.64
CA ASN A 289 -26.25 0.15 2.63
C ASN A 289 -25.22 1.11 2.00
N LYS A 290 -25.28 1.23 0.67
CA LYS A 290 -24.27 1.85 -0.22
C LYS A 290 -24.17 3.38 -0.11
N ASN A 291 -24.01 3.92 1.10
CA ASN A 291 -23.86 5.36 1.30
C ASN A 291 -22.42 5.85 1.11
N ILE A 292 -21.47 4.94 0.93
CA ILE A 292 -20.06 5.28 0.66
C ILE A 292 -19.74 5.05 -0.82
N LYS A 293 -19.29 6.11 -1.52
CA LYS A 293 -18.93 6.04 -2.94
C LYS A 293 -17.51 6.53 -3.20
N PHE A 294 -16.70 5.70 -3.85
CA PHE A 294 -15.37 6.10 -4.29
C PHE A 294 -15.43 6.84 -5.62
N ILE A 295 -14.79 8.01 -5.68
CA ILE A 295 -14.70 8.82 -6.90
C ILE A 295 -13.82 8.14 -7.95
N ASP A 296 -14.25 8.19 -9.20
CA ASP A 296 -13.46 7.76 -10.35
C ASP A 296 -12.37 8.78 -10.65
N VAL A 297 -11.14 8.27 -10.78
CA VAL A 297 -9.97 9.05 -11.14
C VAL A 297 -9.43 8.52 -12.45
N ASN A 298 -9.12 9.43 -13.36
CA ASN A 298 -8.57 9.13 -14.67
C ASN A 298 -7.26 9.91 -14.87
N LEU A 299 -6.55 9.64 -15.96
CA LEU A 299 -5.35 10.36 -16.35
C LEU A 299 -5.66 11.27 -17.54
N ILE A 300 -5.13 12.50 -17.54
CA ILE A 300 -5.20 13.40 -18.68
C ILE A 300 -3.82 13.99 -18.98
N CYS A 301 -3.45 14.02 -20.26
CA CYS A 301 -2.23 14.64 -20.76
C CYS A 301 -2.60 15.83 -21.65
N ILE A 302 -2.02 17.00 -21.37
CA ILE A 302 -2.22 18.21 -22.17
C ILE A 302 -1.29 18.15 -23.39
N ASP A 303 -1.86 18.08 -24.60
CA ASP A 303 -1.14 17.65 -25.81
C ASP A 303 0.04 18.57 -26.18
N ASN A 304 -0.12 19.89 -26.00
CA ASN A 304 0.89 20.88 -26.38
C ASN A 304 2.01 21.04 -25.35
N THR A 305 1.75 20.74 -24.07
CA THR A 305 2.74 20.88 -22.98
C THR A 305 3.34 19.55 -22.56
N GLY A 306 2.71 18.43 -22.91
CA GLY A 306 3.07 17.11 -22.41
C GLY A 306 2.83 16.94 -20.91
N GLU A 307 2.08 17.84 -20.28
CA GLU A 307 1.85 17.81 -18.85
C GLU A 307 0.76 16.82 -18.46
N TYR A 308 1.09 15.94 -17.51
CA TYR A 308 0.17 14.96 -16.96
C TYR A 308 -0.55 15.45 -15.70
N TYR A 309 -1.81 15.08 -15.59
CA TYR A 309 -2.65 15.32 -14.43
C TYR A 309 -3.49 14.07 -14.15
N THR A 310 -3.80 13.80 -12.88
CA THR A 310 -4.99 13.01 -12.57
C THR A 310 -6.22 13.90 -12.67
N ILE A 311 -7.32 13.42 -13.24
CA ILE A 311 -8.59 14.15 -13.36
C ILE A 311 -9.72 13.38 -12.68
N GLU A 312 -10.55 14.10 -11.92
CA GLU A 312 -11.69 13.57 -11.19
C GLU A 312 -12.83 14.58 -11.17
N GLU A 313 -14.07 14.11 -11.05
CA GLU A 313 -15.23 14.99 -10.99
C GLU A 313 -15.18 15.92 -9.77
N PHE A 314 -15.60 17.18 -9.95
CA PHE A 314 -15.71 18.08 -8.82
C PHE A 314 -16.91 17.72 -7.95
N ILE A 315 -16.65 17.46 -6.66
CA ILE A 315 -17.71 17.23 -5.68
C ILE A 315 -17.89 18.52 -4.85
N PRO A 316 -19.09 19.13 -4.88
CA PRO A 316 -19.40 20.26 -4.02
C PRO A 316 -19.57 19.78 -2.58
N GLY A 317 -18.95 20.46 -1.62
CA GLY A 317 -19.07 20.08 -0.23
C GLY A 317 -17.89 20.55 0.62
N LYS A 318 -17.99 20.29 1.91
CA LYS A 318 -16.88 20.47 2.85
C LYS A 318 -16.06 19.19 2.87
N PHE A 319 -14.89 19.23 2.27
CA PHE A 319 -13.93 18.14 2.34
C PHE A 319 -13.48 17.89 3.79
N VAL A 320 -13.49 16.63 4.23
CA VAL A 320 -12.97 16.26 5.55
C VAL A 320 -12.10 15.01 5.52
N LYS A 321 -10.94 15.10 6.17
CA LYS A 321 -10.00 14.01 6.34
C LYS A 321 -10.35 13.21 7.60
N TRP A 322 -10.74 11.94 7.44
CA TRP A 322 -11.20 11.08 8.54
C TRP A 322 -10.03 10.38 9.23
N MET A 323 -9.12 9.86 8.42
CA MET A 323 -7.92 9.19 8.89
C MET A 323 -6.77 9.59 7.99
N ASN A 324 -5.59 9.82 8.56
CA ASN A 324 -4.38 9.99 7.77
C ASN A 324 -3.62 8.66 7.64
N ASN A 325 -2.64 8.62 6.75
CA ASN A 325 -1.86 7.41 6.51
C ASN A 325 -0.72 7.19 7.53
N ALA A 326 -0.75 7.93 8.63
CA ALA A 326 0.13 7.79 9.79
C ALA A 326 -0.65 7.34 11.06
N GLY A 327 -1.88 6.85 10.88
CA GLY A 327 -2.70 6.33 11.97
C GLY A 327 -3.45 7.38 12.79
N SER A 328 -3.37 8.68 12.46
CA SER A 328 -4.16 9.69 13.16
C SER A 328 -5.61 9.67 12.70
N LEU A 329 -6.51 9.61 13.68
CA LEU A 329 -7.95 9.62 13.50
C LEU A 329 -8.52 11.00 13.80
N ASN A 330 -9.55 11.40 13.06
CA ASN A 330 -10.37 12.56 13.39
C ASN A 330 -11.54 12.10 14.27
N GLU A 331 -11.35 12.14 15.59
CA GLU A 331 -12.29 11.62 16.60
C GLU A 331 -13.66 12.31 16.56
N ASP A 332 -13.69 13.62 16.27
CA ASP A 332 -14.91 14.44 16.19
C ASP A 332 -15.91 13.94 15.13
N ILE A 333 -15.44 13.11 14.18
CA ILE A 333 -16.22 12.65 13.02
C ILE A 333 -16.52 11.16 13.11
N TYR A 334 -15.71 10.40 13.84
CA TYR A 334 -15.90 8.96 14.01
C TYR A 334 -17.22 8.65 14.70
N SER A 335 -17.64 9.50 15.64
CA SER A 335 -18.95 9.46 16.30
C SER A 335 -20.12 9.62 15.32
N CYS A 336 -19.96 10.42 14.26
CA CYS A 336 -21.02 10.72 13.29
C CYS A 336 -21.16 9.67 12.16
N ALA A 337 -20.16 8.80 11.97
CA ALA A 337 -20.17 7.77 10.93
C ALA A 337 -20.93 6.50 11.34
N LEU A 338 -21.10 6.26 12.65
CA LEU A 338 -21.92 5.18 13.19
C LEU A 338 -23.42 5.45 13.06
N ASP A 339 -23.81 6.71 12.89
CA ASP A 339 -25.18 7.09 12.56
C ASP A 339 -25.39 6.94 11.04
N ASN A 340 -26.00 5.81 10.66
CA ASN A 340 -26.21 5.26 9.30
C ASN A 340 -26.88 6.16 8.22
N ASN A 341 -26.96 7.49 8.38
CA ASN A 341 -27.83 8.37 7.60
C ASN A 341 -27.14 9.42 6.69
N LEU A 342 -25.83 9.35 6.42
CA LEU A 342 -25.19 10.29 5.47
C LEU A 342 -24.58 9.63 4.23
N ASN A 343 -25.06 10.07 3.05
CA ASN A 343 -24.34 9.96 1.79
C ASN A 343 -22.93 10.54 1.94
N THR A 344 -21.92 9.74 1.59
CA THR A 344 -20.50 10.03 1.86
C THR A 344 -19.68 9.62 0.64
N TYR A 345 -19.02 10.57 -0.02
CA TYR A 345 -18.05 10.23 -1.07
C TYR A 345 -16.69 10.04 -0.45
N ILE A 346 -16.07 8.86 -0.64
CA ILE A 346 -14.72 8.59 -0.16
C ILE A 346 -13.72 8.77 -1.27
N ARG A 347 -12.60 9.38 -0.91
CA ARG A 347 -11.41 9.40 -1.74
C ARG A 347 -10.25 8.77 -0.99
N MET A 348 -9.56 7.82 -1.64
CA MET A 348 -8.20 7.49 -1.25
C MET A 348 -7.26 8.50 -1.90
N ASN A 349 -6.76 9.41 -1.08
CA ASN A 349 -5.54 10.11 -1.43
C ASN A 349 -4.39 9.20 -0.99
N GLU A 350 -3.21 9.30 -1.60
CA GLU A 350 -1.98 8.62 -1.14
C GLU A 350 -1.62 8.92 0.34
N ASN A 351 -2.40 9.80 0.99
CA ASN A 351 -2.26 10.32 2.34
C ASN A 351 -3.52 10.26 3.25
N SER A 352 -4.67 9.67 2.84
CA SER A 352 -5.87 9.53 3.70
C SER A 352 -7.15 8.94 3.09
N PHE A 353 -8.04 8.42 3.96
CA PHE A 353 -9.49 8.31 3.76
C PHE A 353 -10.18 9.65 4.04
N CYS A 354 -10.97 10.15 3.10
CA CYS A 354 -11.64 11.45 3.23
C CYS A 354 -13.08 11.40 2.74
N LYS A 355 -14.01 12.04 3.47
CA LYS A 355 -15.35 12.39 3.01
C LYS A 355 -15.29 13.67 2.18
N ILE A 356 -16.02 13.70 1.07
CA ILE A 356 -16.24 14.91 0.28
C ILE A 356 -17.67 15.41 0.47
#